data_AF-A0A951UE27-F1
#
_entry.id   AF-A0A951UE27-F1
#
_cell.length_a   1.000
_cell.length_b   1.000
_cell.length_c   1.000
_cell.angle_alpha   90.00
_cell.angle_beta   90.00
_cell.angle_gamma   90.00
#
_symmetry.space_group_name_H-M   'P 1'
#
loop_
_entity.id
_entity.type
_entity.pdbx_description
1 polymer ?
#
loop_
_entity_poly.entity_id
_entity_poly.type
_entity_poly.pdbx_seq_one_letter_code
_entity_poly.pdbx_strand_id
1 'polypeptide(L)'
;MPPAPDIRQKAIALIDQLPQDKLMAVVQLLEFLAEPPQQSTVSTQEAQLLEVIDNHLPEDEQARLDTLRDRCEWDELSEAEHQELIGYEDLLEQQRVKRLEALIELAKLRNIDLMRLNQQVQSKSQPSHAV
;
A
#
# COMPACT_ATOMS: atom_id res chain seq x y z
N MET A 1 12.04 -9.22 -33.27
CA MET A 1 11.29 -7.96 -33.10
C MET A 1 12.28 -6.84 -32.84
N PRO A 2 12.50 -5.91 -33.78
CA PRO A 2 13.34 -4.74 -33.56
C PRO A 2 12.55 -3.62 -32.85
N PRO A 3 13.18 -2.81 -31.97
CA PRO A 3 12.52 -1.68 -31.32
C PRO A 3 12.43 -0.45 -32.24
N ALA A 4 11.38 0.34 -32.03
CA ALA A 4 10.91 1.49 -32.81
C ALA A 4 12.00 2.50 -33.27
N PRO A 5 12.29 2.61 -34.58
CA PRO A 5 13.17 3.65 -35.13
C PRO A 5 12.55 5.07 -35.13
N ASP A 6 11.23 5.18 -34.90
CA ASP A 6 10.47 6.45 -35.02
C ASP A 6 10.73 7.45 -33.88
N ILE A 7 10.97 6.98 -32.66
CA ILE A 7 11.05 7.87 -31.49
C ILE A 7 12.36 8.67 -31.52
N ARG A 8 13.47 8.03 -31.90
CA ARG A 8 14.78 8.69 -32.00
C ARG A 8 14.80 9.76 -33.08
N GLN A 9 14.22 9.48 -34.25
CA GLN A 9 14.17 10.42 -35.36
C GLN A 9 13.27 11.61 -35.04
N LYS A 10 12.11 11.38 -34.40
CA LYS A 10 11.25 12.46 -33.90
C LYS A 10 11.91 13.31 -32.83
N ALA A 11 12.65 12.70 -31.90
CA ALA A 11 13.34 13.44 -30.85
C ALA A 11 14.41 14.38 -31.43
N ILE A 12 15.20 13.91 -32.41
CA ILE A 12 16.21 14.74 -33.09
C ILE A 12 15.54 15.92 -33.83
N ALA A 13 14.46 15.67 -34.56
CA ALA A 13 13.73 16.72 -35.26
C ALA A 13 13.11 17.77 -34.32
N LEU A 14 12.69 17.38 -33.11
CA LEU A 14 12.15 18.30 -32.11
C LEU A 14 13.25 19.11 -31.40
N ILE A 15 14.44 18.53 -31.23
CA ILE A 15 15.61 19.21 -30.67
C ILE A 15 16.15 20.27 -31.65
N ASP A 16 16.14 19.99 -32.96
CA ASP A 16 16.55 20.95 -34.00
C ASP A 16 15.61 22.16 -34.12
N GLN A 17 14.34 22.03 -33.70
CA GLN A 17 13.36 23.12 -33.68
C GLN A 17 13.40 23.94 -32.38
N LEU A 18 14.28 23.59 -31.44
CA LEU A 18 14.31 24.16 -30.11
C LEU A 18 15.33 25.32 -30.03
N PRO A 19 14.98 26.45 -29.39
CA PRO A 19 15.93 27.54 -29.17
C PRO A 19 17.12 27.08 -28.32
N GLN A 20 18.32 27.52 -28.67
CA GLN A 20 19.58 27.09 -28.04
C GLN A 20 19.61 27.39 -26.53
N ASP A 21 18.94 28.47 -26.12
CA ASP A 21 18.76 28.95 -24.76
C ASP A 21 17.81 28.07 -23.90
N LYS A 22 17.08 27.14 -24.53
CA LYS A 22 16.19 26.17 -23.83
C LYS A 22 16.68 24.74 -23.90
N LEU A 23 17.72 24.47 -24.68
CA LEU A 23 18.31 23.14 -24.85
C LEU A 23 18.81 22.57 -23.51
N MET A 24 19.41 23.41 -22.66
CA MET A 24 19.82 22.98 -21.31
C MET A 24 18.68 22.62 -20.39
N ALA A 25 17.56 23.36 -20.42
CA ALA A 25 16.40 23.01 -19.61
C ALA A 25 15.77 21.68 -20.05
N VAL A 26 15.79 21.38 -21.36
CA VAL A 26 15.28 20.11 -21.89
C VAL A 26 16.20 18.95 -21.53
N VAL A 27 17.52 19.12 -21.61
CA VAL A 27 18.48 18.08 -21.19
C VAL A 27 18.34 17.79 -19.69
N GLN A 28 18.24 18.82 -18.84
CA GLN A 28 18.01 18.64 -17.40
C GLN A 28 16.69 17.92 -17.10
N LEU A 29 15.62 18.26 -17.83
CA LEU A 29 14.34 17.57 -17.69
C LEU A 29 14.42 16.11 -18.15
N LEU A 30 15.14 15.84 -19.25
CA LEU A 30 15.36 14.47 -19.73
C LEU A 30 16.26 13.68 -18.79
N GLU A 31 17.26 14.28 -18.17
CA GLU A 31 18.09 13.64 -17.13
C GLU A 31 17.24 13.27 -15.91
N PHE A 32 16.36 14.17 -15.46
CA PHE A 32 15.39 13.90 -14.39
C PHE A 32 14.39 12.78 -14.75
N LEU A 33 13.93 12.74 -15.99
CA LEU A 33 12.97 11.72 -16.46
C LEU A 33 13.64 10.38 -16.83
N ALA A 34 14.91 10.41 -17.22
CA ALA A 34 15.72 9.24 -17.58
C ALA A 34 16.44 8.64 -16.37
N GLU A 35 16.45 9.34 -15.23
CA GLU A 35 16.75 8.72 -13.95
C GLU A 35 15.78 7.54 -13.79
N PRO A 36 16.27 6.29 -13.82
CA PRO A 36 15.40 5.15 -13.57
C PRO A 36 14.75 5.41 -12.20
N PRO A 37 13.46 5.09 -12.00
CA PRO A 37 12.89 5.14 -10.67
C PRO A 37 13.84 4.32 -9.84
N GLN A 38 14.54 4.97 -8.90
CA GLN A 38 15.34 4.25 -7.96
C GLN A 38 14.34 3.33 -7.28
N GLN A 39 14.33 2.05 -7.69
CA GLN A 39 13.81 0.94 -6.90
C GLN A 39 14.75 0.86 -5.70
N SER A 40 14.62 1.90 -4.90
CA SER A 40 15.31 2.18 -3.69
C SER A 40 14.83 1.13 -2.71
N THR A 41 15.70 0.67 -1.83
CA THR A 41 15.36 -0.21 -0.71
C THR A 41 14.11 0.25 0.07
N VAL A 42 13.83 1.56 0.02
CA VAL A 42 12.59 2.22 0.46
C VAL A 42 11.34 1.57 -0.15
N SER A 43 11.34 1.26 -1.46
CA SER A 43 10.21 0.59 -2.14
C SER A 43 9.94 -0.82 -1.60
N THR A 44 10.98 -1.57 -1.23
CA THR A 44 10.83 -2.90 -0.64
C THR A 44 10.32 -2.83 0.79
N GLN A 45 10.83 -1.89 1.58
CA GLN A 45 10.36 -1.67 2.96
C GLN A 45 8.91 -1.17 2.97
N GLU A 46 8.55 -0.26 2.07
CA GLU A 46 7.16 0.19 1.91
C GLU A 46 6.23 -0.96 1.54
N ALA A 47 6.63 -1.85 0.63
CA ALA A 47 5.82 -3.00 0.25
C ALA A 47 5.57 -3.95 1.42
N GLN A 48 6.60 -4.23 2.24
CA GLN A 48 6.47 -5.05 3.44
C GLN A 48 5.54 -4.40 4.49
N LEU A 49 5.66 -3.08 4.69
CA LEU A 49 4.78 -2.36 5.60
C LEU A 49 3.33 -2.40 5.13
N LEU A 50 3.08 -2.25 3.82
CA LEU A 50 1.75 -2.37 3.25
C LEU A 50 1.17 -3.77 3.45
N GLU A 51 1.96 -4.83 3.26
CA GLU A 51 1.52 -6.21 3.51
C GLU A 51 1.10 -6.42 4.98
N VAL A 52 1.84 -5.85 5.93
CA VAL A 52 1.45 -5.90 7.37
C VAL A 52 0.16 -5.10 7.62
N ILE A 53 -0.04 -3.98 6.92
CA ILE A 53 -1.23 -3.13 7.11
C ILE A 53 -2.49 -3.76 6.53
N ASP A 54 -2.35 -4.46 5.41
CA ASP A 54 -3.42 -5.18 4.71
C ASP A 54 -3.63 -6.61 5.26
N ASN A 55 -2.87 -7.00 6.29
CA ASN A 55 -3.04 -8.29 6.93
C ASN A 55 -4.35 -8.32 7.75
N HIS A 56 -5.28 -9.18 7.32
CA HIS A 56 -6.57 -9.40 7.96
C HIS A 56 -6.69 -10.86 8.40
N LEU A 57 -7.65 -11.17 9.27
CA LEU A 57 -7.97 -12.57 9.56
C LEU A 57 -8.43 -13.26 8.26
N PRO A 58 -8.03 -14.51 8.03
CA PRO A 58 -8.64 -15.35 7.01
C PRO A 58 -10.16 -15.39 7.18
N GLU A 59 -10.90 -15.48 6.07
CA GLU A 59 -12.38 -15.48 6.10
C GLU A 59 -12.96 -16.58 7.01
N ASP A 60 -12.35 -17.76 7.04
CA ASP A 60 -12.78 -18.87 7.88
C ASP A 60 -12.63 -18.55 9.39
N GLU A 61 -11.53 -17.90 9.78
CA GLU A 61 -11.29 -17.48 11.16
C GLU A 61 -12.20 -16.32 11.55
N GLN A 62 -12.42 -15.38 10.63
CA GLN A 62 -13.35 -14.27 10.82
C GLN A 62 -14.79 -14.79 11.03
N ALA A 63 -15.24 -15.75 10.21
CA ALA A 63 -16.56 -16.36 10.35
C ALA A 63 -16.72 -17.13 11.67
N ARG A 64 -15.66 -17.83 12.12
CA ARG A 64 -15.64 -18.50 13.42
C ARG A 64 -15.76 -17.50 14.57
N LEU A 65 -14.97 -16.43 14.52
CA LEU A 65 -15.03 -15.35 15.49
C LEU A 65 -16.41 -14.70 15.55
N ASP A 66 -17.02 -14.40 14.40
CA ASP A 66 -18.35 -13.79 14.34
C ASP A 66 -19.40 -14.73 14.94
N THR A 67 -19.33 -16.04 14.65
CA THR A 67 -20.20 -17.05 15.27
C THR A 67 -20.04 -17.11 16.79
N LEU A 68 -18.81 -17.01 17.30
CA LEU A 68 -18.53 -17.02 18.74
C LEU A 68 -19.06 -15.75 19.40
N ARG A 69 -18.92 -14.59 18.76
CA ARG A 69 -19.47 -13.32 19.25
C ARG A 69 -20.99 -13.35 19.32
N ASP A 70 -21.64 -13.79 18.25
CA ASP A 70 -23.10 -13.91 18.21
C ASP A 70 -23.57 -14.79 19.36
N ARG A 71 -23.01 -15.99 19.54
CA ARG A 71 -23.38 -16.89 20.62
C ARG A 71 -23.04 -16.37 22.02
N CYS A 72 -22.02 -15.51 22.15
CA CYS A 72 -21.72 -14.83 23.40
C CYS A 72 -22.85 -13.91 23.83
N GLU A 73 -23.48 -13.20 22.89
CA GLU A 73 -24.58 -12.29 23.19
C GLU A 73 -25.83 -13.02 23.72
N TRP A 74 -25.95 -14.32 23.40
CA TRP A 74 -27.03 -15.19 23.88
C TRP A 74 -26.65 -15.99 25.14
N ASP A 75 -25.47 -15.79 25.74
CA ASP A 75 -24.92 -16.58 26.84
C ASP A 75 -24.88 -18.11 26.54
N GLU A 76 -24.72 -18.49 25.27
CA GLU A 76 -24.75 -19.88 24.79
C GLU A 76 -23.34 -20.47 24.57
N LEU A 77 -22.30 -19.78 25.00
CA LEU A 77 -20.91 -20.23 24.88
C LEU A 77 -20.57 -21.23 25.98
N SER A 78 -19.95 -22.34 25.60
CA SER A 78 -19.25 -23.18 26.56
C SER A 78 -17.98 -22.49 27.05
N GLU A 79 -17.45 -22.93 28.19
CA GLU A 79 -16.21 -22.37 28.75
C GLU A 79 -15.02 -22.52 27.78
N ALA A 80 -14.97 -23.59 27.00
CA ALA A 80 -13.95 -23.78 25.96
C ALA A 80 -14.08 -22.75 24.82
N GLU A 81 -15.30 -22.43 24.41
CA GLU A 81 -15.57 -21.45 23.36
C GLU A 81 -15.36 -20.01 23.84
N HIS A 82 -15.60 -19.74 25.13
CA HIS A 82 -15.19 -18.47 25.75
C HIS A 82 -13.66 -18.28 25.72
N GLN A 83 -12.89 -19.32 26.04
CA GLN A 83 -11.43 -19.26 25.93
C GLN A 83 -10.97 -19.08 24.48
N GLU A 84 -11.65 -19.71 23.53
CA GLU A 84 -11.42 -19.51 22.09
C GLU A 84 -11.66 -18.05 21.69
N LEU A 85 -12.77 -17.44 22.13
CA LEU A 85 -13.10 -16.05 21.87
C LEU A 85 -12.04 -15.08 22.43
N ILE A 86 -11.61 -15.29 23.68
CA ILE A 86 -10.53 -14.50 24.29
C ILE A 86 -9.25 -14.60 23.45
N GLY A 87 -8.89 -15.81 22.99
CA GLY A 87 -7.71 -16.01 22.15
C GLY A 87 -7.78 -15.26 20.82
N TYR A 88 -8.96 -15.20 20.19
CA TYR A 88 -9.16 -14.40 18.98
C TYR A 88 -9.07 -12.90 19.25
N GLU A 89 -9.58 -12.41 20.39
CA GLU A 89 -9.47 -11.00 20.77
C GLU A 89 -8.01 -10.59 21.00
N ASP A 90 -7.24 -11.40 21.73
CA ASP A 90 -5.81 -11.19 21.94
C ASP A 90 -5.04 -11.13 20.62
N LEU A 91 -5.35 -12.03 19.68
CA LEU A 91 -4.73 -12.06 18.35
C LEU A 91 -5.06 -10.79 17.56
N LEU A 92 -6.33 -10.36 17.57
CA LEU A 92 -6.77 -9.13 16.92
C LEU A 92 -6.10 -7.89 17.51
N GLU A 93 -5.95 -7.82 18.84
CA GLU A 93 -5.25 -6.72 19.50
C GLU A 93 -3.79 -6.64 19.07
N GLN A 94 -3.09 -7.77 19.04
CA GLN A 94 -1.71 -7.83 18.56
C GLN A 94 -1.59 -7.40 17.10
N GLN A 95 -2.51 -7.82 16.23
CA GLN A 95 -2.54 -7.39 14.84
C GLN A 95 -2.81 -5.88 14.71
N ARG A 96 -3.74 -5.33 15.51
CA ARG A 96 -4.02 -3.88 15.53
C ARG A 96 -2.79 -3.06 15.93
N VAL A 97 -2.03 -3.53 16.92
CA VAL A 97 -0.77 -2.90 17.33
C VAL A 97 0.23 -2.92 16.18
N LYS A 98 0.50 -4.09 15.59
CA LYS A 98 1.42 -4.23 14.46
C LYS A 98 1.02 -3.37 13.26
N ARG A 99 -0.28 -3.32 12.95
CA ARG A 99 -0.83 -2.48 11.89
C ARG A 99 -0.60 -1.00 12.17
N LEU A 100 -0.80 -0.55 13.41
CA LEU A 100 -0.57 0.84 13.80
C LEU A 100 0.93 1.20 13.71
N GLU A 101 1.81 0.33 14.19
CA GLU A 101 3.27 0.49 14.07
C GLU A 101 3.69 0.59 12.60
N ALA A 102 3.17 -0.30 11.75
CA ALA A 102 3.47 -0.28 10.32
C ALA A 102 2.96 1.00 9.62
N LEU A 103 1.77 1.49 9.99
CA LEU A 103 1.26 2.77 9.51
C LEU A 103 2.14 3.96 9.94
N ILE A 104 2.62 3.96 11.18
CA ILE A 104 3.52 5.01 11.68
C ILE A 104 4.84 5.00 10.91
N GLU A 105 5.43 3.84 10.70
CA GLU A 105 6.67 3.72 9.92
C GLU A 105 6.47 4.12 8.46
N LEU A 106 5.37 3.70 7.83
CA LEU A 106 5.06 4.10 6.47
C LEU A 106 4.78 5.61 6.32
N ALA A 107 4.15 6.22 7.33
CA ALA A 107 3.93 7.67 7.37
C ALA A 107 5.25 8.45 7.44
N LYS A 108 6.21 7.96 8.23
CA LYS A 108 7.57 8.53 8.30
C LYS A 108 8.30 8.40 6.96
N LEU A 109 8.26 7.22 6.33
CA LEU A 109 8.90 6.99 5.03
C LEU A 109 8.36 7.90 3.94
N ARG A 110 7.03 8.09 3.90
CA ARG A 110 6.36 8.96 2.92
C ARG A 110 6.33 10.43 3.31
N ASN A 111 6.79 10.78 4.51
CA ASN A 111 6.71 12.11 5.10
C ASN A 111 5.30 12.73 5.00
N ILE A 112 4.28 11.93 5.34
CA ILE A 112 2.88 12.36 5.36
C ILE A 112 2.26 12.13 6.73
N ASP A 113 1.18 12.85 7.00
CA ASP A 113 0.40 12.68 8.22
C ASP A 113 -0.24 11.27 8.31
N LEU A 114 -0.21 10.68 9.50
CA LEU A 114 -0.72 9.34 9.78
C LEU A 114 -2.20 9.20 9.44
N MET A 115 -3.00 10.22 9.75
CA MET A 115 -4.44 10.18 9.50
C MET A 115 -4.74 10.23 8.00
N ARG A 116 -4.00 11.06 7.25
CA ARG A 116 -4.07 11.06 5.78
C ARG A 116 -3.65 9.73 5.17
N LEU A 117 -2.55 9.12 5.65
CA LEU A 117 -2.09 7.82 5.17
C LEU A 117 -3.14 6.73 5.43
N ASN A 118 -3.69 6.67 6.65
CA ASN A 118 -4.69 5.65 7.01
C ASN A 118 -5.94 5.76 6.13
N GLN A 119 -6.40 6.98 5.79
CA GLN A 119 -7.47 7.18 4.83
C GLN A 119 -7.11 6.64 3.43
N GLN A 120 -5.92 6.95 2.93
CA GLN A 120 -5.46 6.46 1.62
C GLN A 120 -5.39 4.94 1.53
N VAL A 121 -4.95 4.27 2.62
CA VAL A 121 -4.88 2.80 2.65
C VAL A 121 -6.28 2.20 2.72
N GLN A 122 -7.16 2.72 3.59
CA GLN A 122 -8.55 2.24 3.67
C GLN A 122 -9.32 2.37 2.36
N SER A 123 -9.11 3.46 1.61
CA SER A 123 -9.74 3.65 0.30
C SER A 123 -9.21 2.72 -0.78
N LYS A 124 -8.02 2.12 -0.61
CA LYS A 124 -7.44 1.14 -1.54
C LYS A 124 -7.85 -0.30 -1.22
N SER A 125 -8.04 -0.62 0.06
CA SER A 125 -8.44 -1.96 0.51
C SER A 125 -9.93 -2.25 0.30
N GLN A 126 -10.77 -1.22 0.07
CA GLN A 126 -12.12 -1.42 -0.46
C GLN A 126 -12.03 -1.69 -1.97
N PRO A 127 -12.38 -2.90 -2.46
CA PRO A 127 -12.54 -3.09 -3.89
C PRO A 127 -13.60 -2.11 -4.35
N SER A 128 -13.28 -1.34 -5.38
CA SER A 128 -14.23 -0.48 -6.07
C SER A 128 -15.51 -1.25 -6.37
N HIS A 129 -16.53 -1.10 -5.52
CA HIS A 129 -17.92 -1.36 -5.88
C HIS A 129 -18.29 -0.27 -6.89
N ALA A 130 -17.78 -0.41 -8.11
CA ALA A 130 -18.32 0.28 -9.26
C ALA A 130 -19.71 -0.32 -9.51
N VAL A 131 -20.71 0.49 -9.17
CA VAL A 131 -22.14 0.32 -9.44
C VAL A 131 -22.39 0.20 -10.94
#